data_AF-K8ER43-F1
#
_entry.id   AF-K8ER43-F1
#
_cell.length_a   1.000
_cell.length_b   1.000
_cell.length_c   1.000
_cell.angle_alpha   90.00
_cell.angle_beta   90.00
_cell.angle_gamma   90.00
#
_symmetry.space_group_name_H-M   'P 1'
#
loop_
_entity.id
_entity.type
_entity.pdbx_description
1 polymer ?
#
loop_
_entity_poly.entity_id
_entity_poly.type
_entity_poly.pdbx_seq_one_letter_code
_entity_poly.pdbx_strand_id
1 'polypeptide(L)'
;MMIRSALQSVLPSSFASSSSSSSVASTNHRIVRAAAHPNPSLYDVVDEEKMLSESTFPIKPNELIELTKENLRKGFANIDLSEDFEFIGPVVGPLSKETFVNAVAGFELAEGFPDMKSQFHHFRVDPFETNRVWFQNRTVGTHTGVLAGNIQPTGKKVECPPQALSLTFNEKGEVTKITVGVVMDRTLGNTGGLGGVFGLFYAVGAGLPFPEAQPWKKSKRYRFFTLLGNLASKMKK
;
A
#
# COMPACT_ATOMS: atom_id res chain seq x y z
N MET A 1 -67.92 -9.74 -34.54
CA MET A 1 -67.21 -9.94 -35.83
C MET A 1 -65.97 -10.77 -35.53
N MET A 2 -66.01 -12.06 -35.96
CA MET A 2 -64.94 -13.08 -36.15
C MET A 2 -63.74 -13.09 -35.17
N ILE A 3 -63.59 -14.03 -34.22
CA ILE A 3 -63.33 -15.50 -34.31
C ILE A 3 -62.01 -15.86 -35.03
N ARG A 4 -61.06 -16.46 -34.30
CA ARG A 4 -60.37 -17.78 -34.53
C ARG A 4 -59.19 -17.92 -33.55
N SER A 5 -59.21 -18.86 -32.59
CA SER A 5 -58.94 -20.33 -32.70
C SER A 5 -57.46 -20.61 -32.35
N ALA A 6 -57.11 -21.10 -31.15
CA ALA A 6 -57.27 -22.45 -30.57
C ALA A 6 -56.16 -23.43 -30.98
N LEU A 7 -55.52 -24.06 -29.99
CA LEU A 7 -55.28 -25.50 -29.98
C LEU A 7 -55.00 -26.03 -28.56
N GLN A 8 -55.77 -27.07 -28.26
CA GLN A 8 -55.99 -27.82 -27.02
C GLN A 8 -55.06 -29.05 -26.99
N SER A 9 -54.48 -29.38 -25.83
CA SER A 9 -54.73 -30.60 -25.03
C SER A 9 -54.25 -31.95 -25.59
N VAL A 10 -53.47 -32.67 -24.77
CA VAL A 10 -53.56 -34.15 -24.63
C VAL A 10 -53.29 -34.53 -23.16
N LEU A 11 -54.27 -35.20 -22.54
CA LEU A 11 -54.32 -35.90 -21.22
C LEU A 11 -53.91 -37.40 -21.43
N PRO A 12 -54.05 -38.38 -20.49
CA PRO A 12 -54.00 -38.44 -19.00
C PRO A 12 -53.25 -39.71 -18.42
N SER A 13 -53.24 -39.81 -17.09
CA SER A 13 -53.48 -41.02 -16.23
C SER A 13 -52.51 -42.23 -16.16
N SER A 14 -51.92 -42.38 -14.96
CA SER A 14 -51.80 -43.57 -14.09
C SER A 14 -51.46 -44.96 -14.65
N PHE A 15 -50.35 -45.54 -14.13
CA PHE A 15 -50.24 -46.97 -13.81
C PHE A 15 -49.45 -47.17 -12.51
N ALA A 16 -49.87 -48.17 -11.74
CA ALA A 16 -49.48 -48.46 -10.37
C ALA A 16 -48.34 -49.49 -10.25
N SER A 17 -47.83 -49.61 -9.01
CA SER A 17 -47.23 -50.80 -8.37
C SER A 17 -45.79 -51.20 -8.79
N SER A 18 -44.81 -51.08 -7.89
CA SER A 18 -44.54 -52.08 -6.84
C SER A 18 -43.26 -51.76 -6.04
N SER A 19 -43.27 -52.28 -4.82
CA SER A 19 -42.24 -52.34 -3.78
C SER A 19 -40.81 -52.69 -4.22
N SER A 20 -39.81 -52.07 -3.59
CA SER A 20 -38.95 -52.78 -2.64
C SER A 20 -37.93 -51.86 -1.98
N SER A 21 -37.87 -51.96 -0.67
CA SER A 21 -36.89 -51.42 0.26
C SER A 21 -35.43 -51.74 -0.11
N SER A 22 -34.55 -50.75 0.05
CA SER A 22 -33.22 -51.00 0.61
C SER A 22 -32.68 -49.73 1.26
N SER A 23 -32.56 -49.81 2.58
CA SER A 23 -31.90 -48.87 3.48
C SER A 23 -30.45 -48.63 3.09
N VAL A 24 -30.05 -47.36 2.97
CA VAL A 24 -28.66 -46.96 3.20
C VAL A 24 -28.71 -45.73 4.11
N ALA A 25 -28.10 -45.89 5.29
CA ALA A 25 -27.95 -44.86 6.30
C ALA A 25 -27.34 -43.61 5.68
N SER A 26 -28.11 -42.53 5.60
CA SER A 26 -27.61 -41.23 5.19
C SER A 26 -26.78 -40.67 6.34
N THR A 27 -25.46 -40.72 6.15
CA THR A 27 -24.46 -40.08 6.99
C THR A 27 -24.90 -38.65 7.30
N ASN A 28 -25.07 -38.34 8.60
CA ASN A 28 -25.24 -36.98 9.09
C ASN A 28 -24.01 -36.14 8.70
N HIS A 29 -24.01 -35.60 7.48
CA HIS A 29 -23.20 -34.44 7.14
C HIS A 29 -23.76 -33.30 7.98
N ARG A 30 -23.18 -33.13 9.17
CA ARG A 30 -23.29 -31.93 9.96
C ARG A 30 -22.77 -30.81 9.06
N ILE A 31 -23.69 -30.13 8.38
CA ILE A 31 -23.43 -28.87 7.71
C ILE A 31 -22.83 -27.99 8.79
N VAL A 32 -21.52 -27.80 8.72
CA VAL A 32 -20.85 -26.75 9.47
C VAL A 32 -21.53 -25.49 8.98
N ARG A 33 -22.42 -24.92 9.80
CA ARG A 33 -23.05 -23.63 9.52
C ARG A 33 -21.92 -22.68 9.17
N ALA A 34 -21.87 -22.29 7.90
CA ALA A 34 -20.98 -21.27 7.42
C ALA A 34 -21.09 -20.06 8.36
N ALA A 35 -19.94 -19.45 8.61
CA ALA A 35 -19.81 -18.26 9.43
C ALA A 35 -20.89 -17.23 9.11
N ALA A 36 -21.30 -16.49 10.14
CA ALA A 36 -22.27 -15.40 10.10
C ALA A 36 -22.21 -14.61 8.78
N HIS A 37 -23.39 -14.37 8.20
CA HIS A 37 -23.57 -13.51 7.03
C HIS A 37 -22.71 -12.25 7.17
N PRO A 38 -21.92 -11.86 6.15
CA PRO A 38 -21.17 -10.61 6.19
C PRO A 38 -22.16 -9.47 6.45
N ASN A 39 -21.91 -8.65 7.47
CA ASN A 39 -22.75 -7.50 7.74
C ASN A 39 -22.58 -6.49 6.59
N PRO A 40 -23.58 -6.33 5.70
CA PRO A 40 -23.43 -5.45 4.53
C PRO A 40 -23.26 -3.98 4.92
N SER A 41 -23.56 -3.61 6.18
CA SER A 41 -23.44 -2.23 6.67
C SER A 41 -22.00 -1.75 6.90
N LEU A 42 -20.99 -2.62 6.76
CA LEU A 42 -19.58 -2.24 6.92
C LEU A 42 -18.90 -1.89 5.59
N TYR A 43 -19.55 -2.16 4.45
CA TYR A 43 -19.02 -1.80 3.14
C TYR A 43 -19.51 -0.40 2.77
N ASP A 44 -18.56 0.52 2.58
CA ASP A 44 -18.79 1.89 2.15
C ASP A 44 -17.66 2.32 1.20
N VAL A 45 -18.00 3.05 0.14
CA VAL A 45 -17.06 3.59 -0.84
C VAL A 45 -17.50 5.02 -1.13
N VAL A 46 -16.61 5.97 -0.85
CA VAL A 46 -16.89 7.39 -1.04
C VAL A 46 -16.86 7.79 -2.52
N ASP A 47 -17.60 8.84 -2.86
CA ASP A 47 -17.52 9.50 -4.15
C ASP A 47 -16.35 10.50 -4.13
N GLU A 48 -15.16 10.01 -4.49
CA GLU A 48 -13.93 10.83 -4.47
C GLU A 48 -14.02 12.05 -5.39
N GLU A 49 -14.63 11.90 -6.57
CA GLU A 49 -14.77 13.00 -7.55
C GLU A 49 -15.64 14.12 -6.98
N LYS A 50 -16.79 13.77 -6.39
CA LYS A 50 -17.66 14.74 -5.73
C LYS A 50 -16.94 15.44 -4.58
N MET A 51 -16.29 14.70 -3.68
CA MET A 51 -15.56 15.29 -2.55
C MET A 51 -14.48 16.28 -3.00
N LEU A 52 -13.73 15.94 -4.05
CA LEU A 52 -12.71 16.81 -4.63
C LEU A 52 -13.32 18.03 -5.34
N SER A 53 -14.48 17.88 -5.98
CA SER A 53 -15.19 18.99 -6.62
C SER A 53 -15.75 20.01 -5.62
N GLU A 54 -16.12 19.55 -4.42
CA GLU A 54 -16.64 20.36 -3.31
C GLU A 54 -15.52 20.97 -2.45
N SER A 55 -14.25 20.65 -2.75
CA SER A 55 -13.09 21.19 -2.03
C SER A 55 -13.05 22.72 -2.06
N THR A 56 -12.91 23.32 -0.87
CA THR A 56 -12.72 24.76 -0.70
C THR A 56 -11.25 25.18 -0.71
N PHE A 57 -10.31 24.24 -0.85
CA PHE A 57 -8.88 24.56 -0.91
C PHE A 57 -8.58 25.39 -2.17
N PRO A 58 -7.76 26.46 -2.07
CA PRO A 58 -7.60 27.43 -3.16
C PRO A 58 -6.89 26.87 -4.40
N ILE A 59 -6.00 25.88 -4.24
CA ILE A 59 -5.28 25.25 -5.36
C ILE A 59 -6.08 24.04 -5.82
N LYS A 60 -6.41 23.96 -7.12
CA LYS A 60 -7.27 22.88 -7.63
C LYS A 60 -6.55 21.53 -7.67
N PRO A 61 -7.28 20.39 -7.65
CA PRO A 61 -6.63 19.08 -7.56
C PRO A 61 -5.60 18.78 -8.65
N ASN A 62 -5.90 19.13 -9.90
CA ASN A 62 -4.95 18.94 -11.01
C ASN A 62 -3.70 19.84 -10.87
N GLU A 63 -3.87 21.05 -10.34
CA GLU A 63 -2.76 21.98 -10.09
C GLU A 63 -1.87 21.47 -8.96
N LEU A 64 -2.45 20.94 -7.88
CA LEU A 64 -1.71 20.29 -6.80
C LEU A 64 -0.85 19.12 -7.30
N ILE A 65 -1.38 18.31 -8.21
CA ILE A 65 -0.64 17.20 -8.83
C ILE A 65 0.55 17.71 -9.64
N GLU A 66 0.36 18.75 -10.45
CA GLU A 66 1.47 19.34 -11.23
C GLU A 66 2.50 20.02 -10.35
N LEU A 67 2.07 20.76 -9.32
CA LEU A 67 2.93 21.36 -8.30
C LEU A 67 3.75 20.30 -7.55
N THR A 68 3.14 19.14 -7.27
CA THR A 68 3.83 17.99 -6.69
C THR A 68 4.94 17.49 -7.62
N LYS A 69 4.63 17.28 -8.90
CA LYS A 69 5.63 16.84 -9.89
C LYS A 69 6.74 17.86 -10.07
N GLU A 70 6.43 19.16 -10.04
CA GLU A 70 7.42 20.23 -10.10
C GLU A 70 8.39 20.17 -8.93
N ASN A 71 7.87 20.08 -7.69
CA ASN A 71 8.69 19.92 -6.49
C ASN A 71 9.57 18.67 -6.55
N LEU A 72 9.04 17.54 -7.03
CA LEU A 72 9.83 16.31 -7.18
C LEU A 72 10.95 16.44 -8.24
N ARG A 73 10.76 17.22 -9.30
CA ARG A 73 11.81 17.48 -10.31
C ARG A 73 12.97 18.31 -9.76
N LYS A 74 12.70 19.22 -8.81
CA LYS A 74 13.74 20.01 -8.10
C LYS A 74 14.64 19.12 -7.23
N GLY A 75 14.12 17.96 -6.81
CA GLY A 75 14.75 17.07 -5.84
C GLY A 75 14.44 17.49 -4.40
N PHE A 76 14.43 16.52 -3.47
CA PHE A 76 13.96 16.72 -2.08
C PHE A 76 14.65 17.86 -1.32
N ALA A 77 15.93 18.13 -1.60
CA ALA A 77 16.68 19.22 -0.97
C ALA A 77 16.22 20.62 -1.41
N ASN A 78 15.56 20.73 -2.56
CA ASN A 78 15.18 21.99 -3.21
C ASN A 78 13.65 22.16 -3.32
N ILE A 79 12.89 21.39 -2.53
CA ILE A 79 11.44 21.56 -2.43
C ILE A 79 11.14 22.89 -1.71
N ASP A 80 10.09 23.59 -2.13
CA ASP A 80 9.65 24.83 -1.50
C ASP A 80 8.91 24.52 -0.18
N LEU A 81 9.68 24.32 0.90
CA LEU A 81 9.18 23.95 2.23
C LEU A 81 8.66 25.17 3.01
N SER A 82 7.50 25.04 3.65
CA SER A 82 6.96 26.05 4.57
C SER A 82 7.79 26.16 5.85
N GLU A 83 7.54 27.19 6.67
CA GLU A 83 8.22 27.37 7.96
C GLU A 83 7.83 26.30 8.99
N ASP A 84 6.57 25.87 8.97
CA ASP A 84 5.97 24.85 9.85
C ASP A 84 6.11 23.41 9.31
N PHE A 85 7.07 23.19 8.41
CA PHE A 85 7.25 21.92 7.72
C PHE A 85 7.58 20.74 8.65
N GLU A 86 6.98 19.58 8.35
CA GLU A 86 7.29 18.29 8.95
C GLU A 86 7.64 17.19 7.93
N PHE A 87 8.70 16.44 8.21
CA PHE A 87 9.01 15.19 7.51
C PHE A 87 8.67 13.97 8.39
N ILE A 88 7.95 13.00 7.81
CA ILE A 88 7.53 11.78 8.51
C ILE A 88 7.81 10.55 7.63
N GLY A 89 8.48 9.56 8.20
CA GLY A 89 8.60 8.21 7.66
C GLY A 89 8.14 7.17 8.67
N PRO A 90 8.08 5.87 8.31
CA PRO A 90 7.57 4.82 9.19
C PRO A 90 8.26 4.70 10.55
N VAL A 91 9.54 5.10 10.62
CA VAL A 91 10.40 4.97 11.80
C VAL A 91 11.24 6.24 12.04
N VAL A 92 10.99 7.31 11.28
CA VAL A 92 11.73 8.57 11.34
C VAL A 92 10.75 9.73 11.44
N GLY A 93 11.05 10.69 12.31
CA GLY A 93 10.30 11.92 12.45
C GLY A 93 9.33 11.94 13.63
N PRO A 94 8.56 13.04 13.77
CA PRO A 94 8.56 14.21 12.89
C PRO A 94 9.90 14.96 12.91
N LEU A 95 10.42 15.36 11.74
CA LEU A 95 11.62 16.20 11.62
C LEU A 95 11.24 17.60 11.16
N SER A 96 11.91 18.62 11.71
CA SER A 96 11.80 20.00 11.25
C SER A 96 12.47 20.21 9.89
N LYS A 97 12.17 21.35 9.24
CA LYS A 97 12.78 21.78 7.97
C LYS A 97 14.30 21.69 7.97
N GLU A 98 14.96 22.30 8.95
CA GLU A 98 16.41 22.30 9.05
C GLU A 98 16.98 20.88 9.19
N THR A 99 16.38 20.08 10.08
CA THR A 99 16.82 18.70 10.30
C THR A 99 16.67 17.85 9.05
N PHE A 100 15.56 18.02 8.32
CA PHE A 100 15.28 17.32 7.08
C PHE A 100 16.28 17.68 5.97
N VAL A 101 16.51 18.97 5.72
CA VAL A 101 17.44 19.42 4.66
C VAL A 101 18.85 18.92 4.94
N ASN A 102 19.32 19.02 6.18
CA ASN A 102 20.62 18.51 6.59
C ASN A 102 20.74 16.98 6.40
N ALA A 103 19.69 16.23 6.75
CA ALA A 103 19.66 14.79 6.56
C ALA A 103 19.69 14.39 5.07
N VAL A 104 18.90 15.06 4.22
CA VAL A 104 18.87 14.78 2.77
C VAL A 104 20.22 15.09 2.11
N ALA A 105 20.85 16.20 2.48
CA ALA A 105 22.18 16.55 1.98
C ALA A 105 23.22 15.47 2.34
N GLY A 106 23.22 14.99 3.59
CA GLY A 106 24.17 14.00 4.07
C GLY A 106 24.04 12.59 3.48
N PHE A 107 22.94 12.26 2.79
CA PHE A 107 22.80 10.94 2.16
C PHE A 107 23.49 10.83 0.80
N GLU A 108 23.77 11.95 0.12
CA GLU A 108 24.53 11.98 -1.14
C GLU A 108 24.01 10.98 -2.19
N LEU A 109 22.68 10.81 -2.27
CA LEU A 109 22.08 9.74 -3.09
C LEU A 109 22.41 9.84 -4.58
N ALA A 110 22.56 11.05 -5.11
CA ALA A 110 22.94 11.29 -6.50
C ALA A 110 24.38 10.84 -6.80
N GLU A 111 25.28 10.96 -5.81
CA GLU A 111 26.65 10.46 -5.93
C GLU A 111 26.67 8.95 -5.79
N GLY A 112 26.04 8.41 -4.74
CA GLY A 112 26.00 6.97 -4.50
C GLY A 112 25.33 6.18 -5.62
N PHE A 113 24.26 6.72 -6.21
CA PHE A 113 23.47 6.11 -7.27
C PHE A 113 23.29 7.05 -8.48
N PRO A 114 24.31 7.24 -9.33
CA PRO A 114 24.25 8.16 -10.47
C PRO A 114 23.17 7.83 -11.51
N ASP A 115 22.75 6.56 -11.60
CA ASP A 115 21.71 6.07 -12.51
C ASP A 115 20.32 5.97 -11.84
N MET A 116 20.15 6.52 -10.62
CA MET A 116 18.93 6.35 -9.83
C MET A 116 17.71 6.91 -10.55
N LYS A 117 16.64 6.13 -10.57
CA LYS A 117 15.32 6.53 -11.07
C LYS A 117 14.28 6.24 -10.01
N SER A 118 13.61 7.27 -9.52
CA SER A 118 12.56 7.12 -8.49
C SER A 118 11.32 6.37 -8.98
N GLN A 119 11.02 6.42 -10.28
CA GLN A 119 9.80 5.81 -10.87
C GLN A 119 8.50 6.28 -10.19
N PHE A 120 8.31 7.60 -10.09
CA PHE A 120 7.09 8.17 -9.50
C PHE A 120 5.85 7.89 -10.36
N HIS A 121 4.73 7.49 -9.74
CA HIS A 121 3.48 7.14 -10.41
C HIS A 121 2.28 7.25 -9.45
N HIS A 122 1.04 7.06 -9.94
CA HIS A 122 -0.21 7.09 -9.17
C HIS A 122 -0.46 8.36 -8.32
N PHE A 123 -0.19 9.53 -8.90
CA PHE A 123 -0.50 10.82 -8.30
C PHE A 123 -2.02 11.02 -8.18
N ARG A 124 -2.49 11.37 -6.99
CA ARG A 124 -3.90 11.69 -6.70
C ARG A 124 -4.01 12.59 -5.48
N VAL A 125 -4.98 13.48 -5.47
CA VAL A 125 -5.31 14.27 -4.26
C VAL A 125 -6.08 13.41 -3.28
N ASP A 126 -5.82 13.57 -1.99
CA ASP A 126 -6.58 12.92 -0.93
C ASP A 126 -7.98 13.54 -0.82
N PRO A 127 -9.09 12.80 -1.01
CA PRO A 127 -10.43 13.35 -0.87
C PRO A 127 -10.76 13.77 0.58
N PHE A 128 -10.05 13.24 1.58
CA PHE A 128 -10.26 13.58 2.99
C PHE A 128 -9.35 14.72 3.47
N GLU A 129 -8.26 14.98 2.75
CA GLU A 129 -7.29 16.04 3.04
C GLU A 129 -6.91 16.72 1.72
N THR A 130 -7.78 17.62 1.25
CA THR A 130 -7.79 18.09 -0.15
C THR A 130 -6.60 18.97 -0.55
N ASN A 131 -5.68 19.25 0.38
CA ASN A 131 -4.39 19.88 0.17
C ASN A 131 -3.21 18.89 0.14
N ARG A 132 -3.47 17.58 0.17
CA ARG A 132 -2.45 16.52 0.10
C ARG A 132 -2.52 15.77 -1.23
N VAL A 133 -1.35 15.52 -1.82
CA VAL A 133 -1.19 14.62 -2.97
C VAL A 133 -0.49 13.35 -2.52
N TRP A 134 -1.17 12.21 -2.67
CA TRP A 134 -0.56 10.89 -2.58
C TRP A 134 0.04 10.48 -3.92
N PHE A 135 1.21 9.85 -3.88
CA PHE A 135 1.86 9.25 -5.03
C PHE A 135 2.69 8.06 -4.59
N GLN A 136 3.19 7.30 -5.56
CA GLN A 136 3.97 6.09 -5.31
C GLN A 136 5.31 6.16 -6.01
N ASN A 137 6.27 5.37 -5.53
CA ASN A 137 7.54 5.18 -6.20
C ASN A 137 8.00 3.72 -6.15
N ARG A 138 8.92 3.36 -7.06
CA ARG A 138 9.61 2.06 -7.11
C ARG A 138 11.06 2.30 -7.52
N THR A 139 11.78 3.00 -6.65
CA THR A 139 13.14 3.45 -6.94
C THR A 139 14.05 2.30 -7.35
N VAL A 140 14.82 2.52 -8.41
CA VAL A 140 15.89 1.62 -8.86
C VAL A 140 17.18 2.42 -9.03
N GLY A 141 18.33 1.77 -8.89
CA GLY A 141 19.65 2.36 -9.13
C GLY A 141 20.77 1.37 -8.86
N THR A 142 21.99 1.72 -9.23
CA THR A 142 23.20 0.91 -9.06
C THR A 142 24.19 1.69 -8.19
N HIS A 143 24.66 1.07 -7.11
CA HIS A 143 25.58 1.71 -6.18
C HIS A 143 27.01 1.74 -6.75
N THR A 144 27.32 2.78 -7.51
CA THR A 144 28.60 2.95 -8.23
C THR A 144 29.43 4.15 -7.75
N GLY A 145 28.86 5.06 -6.95
CA GLY A 145 29.63 6.11 -6.28
C GLY A 145 29.70 5.92 -4.77
N VAL A 146 30.33 6.86 -4.08
CA VAL A 146 30.37 6.89 -2.62
C VAL A 146 29.02 7.34 -2.10
N LEU A 147 28.53 6.67 -1.06
CA LEU A 147 27.24 6.95 -0.44
C LEU A 147 27.43 7.39 1.02
N ALA A 148 26.73 8.44 1.44
CA ALA A 148 26.80 9.00 2.79
C ALA A 148 28.26 9.25 3.28
N GLY A 149 29.12 9.76 2.39
CA GLY A 149 30.50 10.15 2.64
C GLY A 149 31.51 9.02 2.88
N ASN A 150 31.07 7.78 3.18
CA ASN A 150 31.99 6.71 3.57
C ASN A 150 31.65 5.31 3.05
N ILE A 151 30.43 5.08 2.55
CA ILE A 151 30.03 3.77 2.05
C ILE A 151 30.59 3.62 0.64
N GLN A 152 31.56 2.73 0.48
CA GLN A 152 32.25 2.50 -0.79
C GLN A 152 31.33 1.83 -1.82
N PRO A 153 31.50 2.13 -3.12
CA PRO A 153 30.67 1.56 -4.18
C PRO A 153 30.75 0.04 -4.19
N THR A 154 29.58 -0.60 -4.25
CA THR A 154 29.46 -2.06 -4.17
C THR A 154 29.12 -2.73 -5.50
N GLY A 155 28.73 -1.94 -6.51
CA GLY A 155 28.19 -2.43 -7.78
C GLY A 155 26.80 -3.09 -7.68
N LYS A 156 26.19 -3.13 -6.49
CA LYS A 156 24.88 -3.73 -6.29
C LYS A 156 23.78 -2.86 -6.88
N LYS A 157 22.89 -3.50 -7.62
CA LYS A 157 21.62 -2.90 -8.05
C LYS A 157 20.63 -2.94 -6.90
N VAL A 158 19.93 -1.83 -6.71
CA VAL A 158 18.84 -1.67 -5.75
C VAL A 158 17.52 -1.63 -6.49
N GLU A 159 16.54 -2.35 -5.96
CA GLU A 159 15.16 -2.38 -6.43
C GLU A 159 14.25 -2.24 -5.22
N CYS A 160 13.65 -1.05 -5.05
CA CYS A 160 12.74 -0.81 -3.95
C CYS A 160 11.37 -1.49 -4.17
N PRO A 161 10.71 -1.93 -3.09
CA PRO A 161 9.29 -2.26 -3.13
C PRO A 161 8.46 -1.04 -3.53
N PRO A 162 7.18 -1.23 -3.91
CA PRO A 162 6.24 -0.13 -4.03
C PRO A 162 6.11 0.59 -2.68
N GLN A 163 6.25 1.91 -2.71
CA GLN A 163 6.12 2.76 -1.53
C GLN A 163 5.11 3.87 -1.81
N ALA A 164 4.32 4.22 -0.78
CA ALA A 164 3.49 5.40 -0.77
C ALA A 164 4.25 6.59 -0.20
N LEU A 165 4.03 7.76 -0.83
CA LEU A 165 4.59 9.05 -0.46
C LEU A 165 3.49 10.11 -0.58
N SER A 166 3.67 11.24 0.11
CA SER A 166 2.81 12.40 -0.09
C SER A 166 3.53 13.73 0.09
N LEU A 167 3.04 14.74 -0.61
CA LEU A 167 3.30 16.15 -0.31
C LEU A 167 1.98 16.78 0.16
N THR A 168 2.01 17.52 1.26
CA THR A 168 0.89 18.33 1.75
C THR A 168 1.26 19.80 1.62
N PHE A 169 0.31 20.63 1.18
CA PHE A 169 0.55 22.02 0.83
C PHE A 169 -0.23 22.98 1.72
N ASN A 170 0.31 24.18 1.93
CA ASN A 170 -0.48 25.32 2.43
C ASN A 170 -1.13 26.08 1.25
N GLU A 171 -1.94 27.08 1.57
CA GLU A 171 -2.66 27.90 0.57
C GLU A 171 -1.75 28.68 -0.38
N LYS A 172 -0.48 28.88 -0.01
CA LYS A 172 0.54 29.54 -0.86
C LYS A 172 1.22 28.56 -1.82
N GLY A 173 0.93 27.26 -1.72
CA GLY A 173 1.59 26.21 -2.50
C GLY A 173 2.94 25.77 -1.94
N GLU A 174 3.29 26.15 -0.70
CA GLU A 174 4.48 25.66 -0.01
C GLU A 174 4.18 24.30 0.64
N VAL A 175 5.17 23.40 0.67
CA VAL A 175 5.03 22.07 1.24
C VAL A 175 5.14 22.13 2.77
N THR A 176 4.08 21.76 3.46
CA THR A 176 4.01 21.67 4.94
C THR A 176 4.33 20.29 5.47
N LYS A 177 4.17 19.24 4.64
CA LYS A 177 4.46 17.87 5.07
C LYS A 177 4.93 16.98 3.95
N ILE A 178 6.00 16.24 4.23
CA ILE A 178 6.47 15.13 3.40
C ILE A 178 6.26 13.82 4.15
N THR A 179 5.54 12.88 3.53
CA THR A 179 5.51 11.47 3.97
C THR A 179 6.28 10.62 2.97
N VAL A 180 7.19 9.77 3.43
CA VAL A 180 7.94 8.85 2.54
C VAL A 180 8.13 7.48 3.15
N GLY A 181 8.50 6.51 2.32
CA GLY A 181 9.05 5.24 2.81
C GLY A 181 8.01 4.23 3.31
N VAL A 182 6.71 4.51 3.14
CA VAL A 182 5.64 3.59 3.56
C VAL A 182 5.55 2.45 2.54
N VAL A 183 6.16 1.32 2.87
CA VAL A 183 6.19 0.14 2.01
C VAL A 183 4.81 -0.49 1.89
N MET A 184 4.31 -0.58 0.66
CA MET A 184 2.99 -1.13 0.33
C MET A 184 3.02 -2.66 0.21
N ASP A 185 4.13 -3.22 -0.27
CA ASP A 185 4.37 -4.67 -0.30
C ASP A 185 5.85 -4.97 -0.01
N ARG A 186 6.12 -5.49 1.19
CA ARG A 186 7.48 -5.81 1.66
C ARG A 186 8.10 -7.06 1.05
N THR A 187 7.34 -7.81 0.25
CA THR A 187 7.83 -9.04 -0.40
C THR A 187 8.51 -8.78 -1.74
N LEU A 188 8.41 -7.55 -2.25
CA LEU A 188 8.96 -7.13 -3.53
C LEU A 188 10.29 -6.40 -3.38
N GLY A 189 11.11 -6.45 -4.43
CA GLY A 189 12.41 -5.79 -4.46
C GLY A 189 13.47 -6.50 -3.60
N ASN A 190 14.59 -5.82 -3.36
CA ASN A 190 15.74 -6.39 -2.64
C ASN A 190 16.16 -5.60 -1.39
N THR A 191 15.32 -4.66 -0.94
CA THR A 191 15.58 -3.84 0.26
C THR A 191 15.19 -4.50 1.57
N GLY A 192 14.85 -5.80 1.55
CA GLY A 192 14.40 -6.52 2.75
C GLY A 192 13.06 -6.02 3.30
N GLY A 193 12.25 -5.38 2.46
CA GLY A 193 10.97 -4.81 2.87
C GLY A 193 11.06 -3.46 3.57
N LEU A 194 12.24 -2.82 3.52
CA LEU A 194 12.47 -1.48 4.05
C LEU A 194 12.25 -0.43 2.96
N GLY A 195 11.68 0.71 3.36
CA GLY A 195 11.48 1.87 2.51
C GLY A 195 12.52 2.96 2.74
N GLY A 196 12.41 4.04 1.96
CA GLY A 196 13.28 5.21 2.04
C GLY A 196 14.77 4.85 1.91
N VAL A 197 15.61 5.70 2.50
CA VAL A 197 17.07 5.52 2.49
C VAL A 197 17.52 4.26 3.25
N PHE A 198 16.76 3.81 4.26
CA PHE A 198 17.09 2.59 5.01
C PHE A 198 17.05 1.35 4.11
N GLY A 199 16.10 1.30 3.17
CA GLY A 199 16.05 0.25 2.16
C GLY A 199 17.25 0.28 1.21
N LEU A 200 17.70 1.47 0.80
CA LEU A 200 18.89 1.63 -0.05
C LEU A 200 20.15 1.12 0.66
N PHE A 201 20.37 1.58 1.91
CA PHE A 201 21.49 1.15 2.75
C PHE A 201 21.50 -0.36 2.97
N TYR A 202 20.35 -0.94 3.29
CA TYR A 202 20.24 -2.39 3.45
C TYR A 202 20.60 -3.14 2.16
N ALA A 203 20.06 -2.72 1.01
CA ALA A 203 20.29 -3.39 -0.26
C ALA A 203 21.77 -3.37 -0.70
N VAL A 204 22.50 -2.30 -0.39
CA VAL A 204 23.95 -2.22 -0.67
C VAL A 204 24.80 -2.98 0.35
N GLY A 205 24.22 -3.44 1.47
CA GLY A 205 24.93 -4.16 2.54
C GLY A 205 25.46 -3.25 3.66
N ALA A 206 24.96 -2.02 3.73
CA ALA A 206 25.26 -1.02 4.76
C ALA A 206 24.06 -0.77 5.69
N GLY A 207 23.24 -1.80 5.95
CA GLY A 207 22.05 -1.68 6.79
C GLY A 207 22.37 -1.13 8.19
N LEU A 208 21.51 -0.25 8.71
CA LEU A 208 21.76 0.45 9.96
C LEU A 208 21.61 -0.49 11.17
N PRO A 209 22.44 -0.35 12.21
CA PRO A 209 22.57 -1.35 13.28
C PRO A 209 21.53 -1.20 14.39
N PHE A 210 20.28 -0.87 14.06
CA PHE A 210 19.18 -0.78 15.02
C PHE A 210 17.92 -1.51 14.52
N PRO A 211 17.07 -2.03 15.44
CA PRO A 211 15.99 -2.95 15.08
C PRO A 211 14.98 -2.43 14.05
N GLU A 212 14.64 -1.14 14.11
CA GLU A 212 13.65 -0.49 13.26
C GLU A 212 14.12 -0.33 11.80
N ALA A 213 15.43 -0.36 11.56
CA ALA A 213 16.04 -0.34 10.24
C ALA A 213 16.43 -1.73 9.72
N GLN A 214 15.87 -2.79 10.30
CA GLN A 214 16.10 -4.17 9.88
C GLN A 214 14.83 -4.79 9.27
N PRO A 215 14.98 -5.73 8.31
CA PRO A 215 13.85 -6.46 7.76
C PRO A 215 12.96 -7.05 8.84
N TRP A 216 11.65 -6.94 8.65
CA TRP A 216 10.69 -7.46 9.60
C TRP A 216 10.92 -8.96 9.86
N LYS A 217 10.98 -9.32 11.14
CA LYS A 217 11.06 -10.72 11.59
C LYS A 217 10.06 -10.93 12.72
N LYS A 218 9.33 -12.05 12.67
CA LYS A 218 8.48 -12.48 13.79
C LYS A 218 9.31 -12.54 15.08
N SER A 219 8.85 -11.84 16.11
CA SER A 219 9.44 -11.93 17.44
C SER A 219 9.32 -13.35 18.00
N LYS A 220 10.19 -13.71 18.95
CA LYS A 220 10.14 -15.04 19.62
C LYS A 220 8.76 -15.29 20.23
N ARG A 221 8.16 -14.27 20.87
CA ARG A 221 6.81 -14.31 21.44
C ARG A 221 5.75 -14.58 20.37
N TYR A 222 5.81 -13.87 19.24
CA TYR A 222 4.88 -14.09 18.13
C TYR A 222 4.93 -15.54 17.63
N ARG A 223 6.15 -16.07 17.42
CA ARG A 223 6.34 -17.46 16.96
C ARG A 223 5.74 -18.46 17.94
N PHE A 224 5.95 -18.26 19.23
CA PHE A 224 5.39 -19.10 20.29
C PHE A 224 3.85 -19.12 20.26
N PHE A 225 3.20 -17.96 20.23
CA PHE A 225 1.74 -17.90 20.18
C PHE A 225 1.16 -18.47 18.88
N THR A 226 1.87 -18.30 17.75
CA THR A 226 1.47 -18.94 16.49
C THR A 226 1.51 -20.47 16.60
N LEU A 227 2.55 -21.02 17.23
CA LEU A 227 2.69 -22.46 17.43
C LEU A 227 1.56 -23.00 18.31
N LEU A 228 1.29 -22.35 19.44
CA LEU A 228 0.21 -22.73 20.36
C LEU A 228 -1.17 -22.69 19.67
N GLY A 229 -1.45 -21.62 18.92
CA GLY A 229 -2.70 -21.51 18.17
C GLY A 229 -2.88 -22.62 17.12
N ASN A 230 -1.81 -22.96 16.41
CA ASN A 230 -1.82 -24.04 15.42
C ASN A 230 -1.98 -25.44 16.05
N LEU A 231 -1.41 -25.67 17.23
CA LEU A 231 -1.59 -26.92 17.97
C LEU A 231 -3.04 -27.04 18.48
N ALA A 232 -3.58 -25.98 19.06
CA ALA A 232 -4.95 -25.94 19.56
C ALA A 232 -6.00 -26.13 18.43
N SER A 233 -5.74 -25.61 17.23
CA SER A 233 -6.65 -25.80 16.09
C SER A 233 -6.61 -27.23 15.53
N LYS A 234 -5.46 -27.90 15.59
CA LYS A 234 -5.32 -29.32 15.22
C LYS A 234 -6.00 -30.26 16.22
N MET A 235 -6.01 -29.92 17.51
CA MET A 235 -6.70 -30.71 18.55
C MET A 235 -8.22 -30.52 18.56
N LYS A 236 -8.75 -29.51 17.85
CA LYS A 236 -10.19 -29.26 17.70
C LYS A 236 -10.77 -29.85 16.40
N LYS A 237 -9.95 -30.47 15.56
CA LYS A 237 -10.37 -31.30 14.41
C LYS A 237 -10.36 -32.76 14.82
#